data_AF-A0A973PYK9-F1
#
_entry.id   AF-A0A973PYK9-F1
#
_cell.length_a   1.000
_cell.length_b   1.000
_cell.length_c   1.000
_cell.angle_alpha   90.00
_cell.angle_beta   90.00
_cell.angle_gamma   90.00
#
_symmetry.space_group_name_H-M   'P 1'
#
loop_
_entity.id
_entity.type
_entity.pdbx_description
1 polymer ?
#
loop_
_entity_poly.entity_id
_entity_poly.type
_entity_poly.pdbx_seq_one_letter_code
_entity_poly.pdbx_strand_id
1 'polypeptide(L)'
;DVDAVLPPTVERLRVDVPEDKKLLSIFTDVFDCFFRFLAANLAAEGILEEDDFWRTVADVTREYQASVPELVDKFERYDMFAPEFALSCLNRLQLRNNQQMVDLADPAGALQLVGNLRTPIAAF
;
A
#
# COMPACT_ATOMS: atom_id res chain seq x y z
N ASP A 1 8.20 -9.49 -9.38
CA ASP A 1 9.55 -10.05 -9.61
C ASP A 1 9.64 -10.32 -11.10
N VAL A 2 10.59 -9.66 -11.78
CA VAL A 2 10.75 -9.74 -13.24
C VAL A 2 11.33 -11.09 -13.67
N ASP A 3 11.91 -11.84 -12.73
CA ASP A 3 12.50 -13.15 -12.97
C ASP A 3 11.58 -14.30 -12.53
N ALA A 4 10.37 -14.00 -12.03
CA ALA A 4 9.42 -15.01 -11.58
C ALA A 4 9.05 -15.97 -12.72
N VAL A 5 9.32 -17.27 -12.54
CA VAL A 5 8.92 -18.30 -13.51
C VAL A 5 7.40 -18.45 -13.47
N LEU A 6 6.75 -18.10 -14.59
CA LEU A 6 5.30 -18.12 -14.74
C LEU A 6 4.90 -19.05 -15.90
N PRO A 7 3.75 -19.74 -15.82
CA PRO A 7 3.19 -20.43 -16.97
C PRO A 7 2.94 -19.47 -18.15
N PRO A 8 3.11 -19.91 -19.41
CA PRO A 8 2.94 -19.04 -20.59
C PRO A 8 1.60 -18.30 -20.64
N THR A 9 0.54 -18.91 -20.12
CA THR A 9 -0.82 -18.35 -20.12
C THR A 9 -0.99 -17.13 -19.20
N VAL A 10 -0.06 -16.90 -18.26
CA VAL A 10 -0.13 -15.83 -17.26
C VAL A 10 1.10 -14.93 -17.24
N GLU A 11 2.00 -15.03 -18.23
CA GLU A 11 3.19 -14.17 -18.35
C GLU A 11 2.84 -12.67 -18.31
N ARG A 12 1.68 -12.29 -18.87
CA ARG A 12 1.17 -10.91 -18.85
C ARG A 12 0.96 -10.29 -17.46
N LEU A 13 0.95 -11.11 -16.40
CA LEU A 13 0.85 -10.63 -15.02
C LEU A 13 2.19 -10.12 -14.47
N ARG A 14 3.30 -10.47 -15.14
CA ARG A 14 4.61 -9.96 -14.79
C ARG A 14 4.69 -8.48 -15.18
N VAL A 15 4.82 -7.64 -14.17
CA VAL A 15 5.05 -6.21 -14.32
C VAL A 15 6.33 -5.83 -13.61
N ASP A 16 7.10 -4.95 -14.25
CA ASP A 16 8.25 -4.31 -13.62
C ASP A 16 7.75 -3.07 -12.87
N VAL A 17 7.89 -3.09 -11.54
CA VAL A 17 7.47 -2.01 -10.67
C VAL A 17 8.70 -1.58 -9.87
N PRO A 18 9.06 -0.28 -9.90
CA PRO A 18 10.15 0.25 -9.08
C PRO A 18 10.04 -0.17 -7.61
N GLU A 19 11.17 -0.54 -6.99
CA GLU A 19 11.21 -1.07 -5.62
C GLU A 19 10.53 -0.15 -4.60
N ASP A 20 10.74 1.15 -4.75
CA ASP A 20 10.15 2.22 -3.92
C ASP A 20 8.62 2.33 -4.02
N LYS A 21 8.00 1.68 -5.02
CA LYS A 21 6.56 1.76 -5.29
C LYS A 21 5.81 0.47 -5.00
N LYS A 22 6.50 -0.65 -4.81
CA LYS A 22 5.84 -1.96 -4.61
C LYS A 22 4.91 -1.97 -3.40
N LEU A 23 5.33 -1.35 -2.29
CA LEU A 23 4.55 -1.30 -1.06
C LEU A 23 3.37 -0.32 -1.11
N LEU A 24 3.30 0.55 -2.13
CA LEU A 24 2.13 1.41 -2.35
C LEU A 24 0.86 0.61 -2.62
N SER A 25 0.97 -0.64 -3.07
CA SER A 25 -0.19 -1.54 -3.17
C SER A 25 -0.90 -1.78 -1.84
N ILE A 26 -0.21 -1.66 -0.70
CA ILE A 26 -0.83 -1.72 0.63
C ILE A 26 -1.06 -0.32 1.18
N PHE A 27 -0.05 0.57 1.11
CA PHE A 27 -0.18 1.90 1.67
C PHE A 27 -1.24 2.77 0.96
N THR A 28 -1.29 2.72 -0.36
CA THR A 28 -2.32 3.46 -1.12
C THR A 28 -3.63 2.72 -1.09
N ASP A 29 -3.68 1.48 -1.59
CA ASP A 29 -4.98 0.85 -1.88
C ASP A 29 -5.70 0.38 -0.62
N VAL A 30 -4.97 0.05 0.46
CA VAL A 30 -5.54 -0.39 1.73
C VAL A 30 -5.52 0.72 2.77
N PHE A 31 -4.36 1.31 3.10
CA PHE A 31 -4.30 2.29 4.18
C PHE A 31 -4.99 3.60 3.79
N ASP A 32 -4.58 4.23 2.71
CA ASP A 32 -5.08 5.55 2.32
C ASP A 32 -6.45 5.50 1.62
N CYS A 33 -6.74 4.45 0.86
CA CYS A 33 -7.98 4.37 0.07
C CYS A 33 -9.11 3.58 0.74
N PHE A 34 -8.83 2.87 1.83
CA PHE A 34 -9.85 2.09 2.54
C PHE A 34 -9.84 2.33 4.06
N PHE A 35 -8.78 1.94 4.77
CA PHE A 35 -8.71 2.05 6.23
C PHE A 35 -8.78 3.48 6.73
N ARG A 36 -8.25 4.47 5.99
CA ARG A 36 -8.41 5.89 6.32
C ARG A 36 -9.88 6.28 6.54
N PHE A 37 -10.79 5.72 5.75
CA PHE A 37 -12.23 5.98 5.88
C PHE A 37 -12.86 5.11 6.97
N LEU A 38 -12.50 3.83 7.04
CA LEU A 38 -13.04 2.91 8.05
C LEU A 38 -12.70 3.35 9.48
N ALA A 39 -11.42 3.64 9.74
CA ALA A 39 -10.95 4.10 11.06
C ALA A 39 -11.65 5.39 11.48
N ALA A 40 -11.72 6.38 10.58
CA ALA A 40 -12.40 7.64 10.84
C ALA A 40 -13.91 7.46 11.12
N ASN A 41 -14.60 6.58 10.38
CA ASN A 41 -16.01 6.32 10.59
C ASN A 41 -16.28 5.63 11.94
N LEU A 42 -15.46 4.63 12.31
CA LEU A 42 -15.59 3.93 13.59
C LEU A 42 -15.36 4.87 14.78
N ALA A 43 -14.37 5.77 14.67
CA ALA A 43 -14.10 6.77 15.69
C ALA A 43 -15.22 7.81 15.78
N ALA A 44 -15.73 8.29 14.64
CA ALA A 44 -16.84 9.25 14.59
C ALA A 44 -18.14 8.69 15.18
N GLU A 45 -18.37 7.38 15.06
CA GLU A 45 -19.52 6.69 15.68
C GLU A 45 -19.27 6.28 17.14
N GLY A 46 -18.07 6.49 17.69
CA GLY A 46 -17.71 6.11 19.05
C GLY A 46 -17.61 4.59 19.26
N ILE A 47 -17.37 3.83 18.19
CA ILE A 47 -17.26 2.36 18.24
C ILE A 47 -15.83 1.93 18.58
N LEU A 48 -14.83 2.57 17.98
CA LEU A 48 -13.42 2.28 18.19
C LEU A 48 -12.57 3.52 17.89
N GLU A 49 -11.67 3.89 18.80
CA GLU A 49 -10.74 5.00 18.61
C GLU A 49 -9.72 4.70 17.50
N GLU A 50 -9.25 5.73 16.79
CA GLU A 50 -8.30 5.57 15.69
C GLU A 50 -6.98 4.89 16.15
N ASP A 51 -6.49 5.25 17.34
CA ASP A 51 -5.27 4.66 17.91
C ASP A 51 -5.42 3.15 18.15
N ASP A 52 -6.59 2.69 18.59
CA ASP A 52 -6.86 1.27 18.82
C ASP A 52 -7.03 0.52 17.49
N PHE A 53 -7.63 1.15 16.48
CA PHE A 53 -7.69 0.59 15.12
C PHE A 53 -6.29 0.36 14.56
N TRP A 54 -5.44 1.39 14.55
CA TRP A 54 -4.10 1.29 13.98
C TRP A 54 -3.15 0.44 14.80
N ARG A 55 -3.29 0.40 16.13
CA ARG A 55 -2.58 -0.59 16.97
C ARG A 55 -2.94 -2.01 16.59
N THR A 56 -4.23 -2.29 16.34
CA THR A 56 -4.67 -3.62 15.90
C THR A 56 -4.07 -3.99 14.53
N VAL A 57 -4.02 -3.05 13.59
CA VAL A 57 -3.36 -3.26 12.29
C VAL A 57 -1.86 -3.54 12.47
N ALA A 58 -1.19 -2.80 13.36
CA ALA A 58 0.22 -3.02 13.69
C ALA A 58 0.47 -4.42 14.27
N ASP A 59 -0.37 -4.84 15.23
CA ASP A 59 -0.27 -6.13 15.90
C ASP A 59 -0.46 -7.30 14.91
N VAL A 60 -1.49 -7.23 14.07
CA VAL A 60 -1.72 -8.25 13.02
C VAL A 60 -0.57 -8.29 12.01
N THR A 61 -0.01 -7.12 11.65
CA THR A 61 1.15 -7.06 10.74
C THR A 61 2.36 -7.77 11.36
N ARG A 62 2.65 -7.53 12.64
CA ARG A 62 3.76 -8.18 13.35
C ARG A 62 3.53 -9.67 13.55
N GLU A 63 2.31 -10.07 13.92
CA GLU A 63 1.95 -11.47 14.07
C GLU A 63 2.22 -12.23 12.76
N TYR A 64 1.82 -11.66 11.63
CA TYR A 64 2.13 -12.23 10.32
C TYR A 64 3.64 -12.30 10.07
N GLN A 65 4.39 -11.22 10.28
CA GLN A 65 5.84 -11.21 10.09
C GLN A 65 6.56 -12.25 10.97
N ALA A 66 6.14 -12.40 12.23
CA ALA A 66 6.68 -13.38 13.16
C ALA A 66 6.34 -14.83 12.76
N SER A 67 5.20 -15.06 12.09
CA SER A 67 4.79 -16.38 11.63
C SER A 67 5.55 -16.89 10.40
N VAL A 68 6.23 -16.00 9.65
CA VAL A 68 6.94 -16.32 8.40
C VAL A 68 8.38 -15.78 8.41
N PRO A 69 9.23 -16.24 9.35
CA PRO A 69 10.57 -15.68 9.57
C PRO A 69 11.50 -15.81 8.34
N GLU A 70 11.23 -16.74 7.43
CA GLU A 70 11.97 -16.90 6.17
C GLU A 70 11.87 -15.68 5.23
N LEU A 71 10.94 -14.75 5.50
CA LEU A 71 10.76 -13.52 4.73
C LEU A 71 11.35 -12.28 5.42
N VAL A 72 12.14 -12.42 6.49
CA VAL A 72 12.69 -11.28 7.25
C VAL A 72 13.39 -10.24 6.37
N ASP A 73 14.27 -10.66 5.46
CA ASP A 73 14.98 -9.77 4.52
C ASP A 73 14.01 -8.99 3.63
N LYS A 74 12.86 -9.58 3.33
CA LYS A 74 11.80 -8.96 2.52
C LYS A 74 11.00 -7.96 3.34
N PHE A 75 10.74 -8.24 4.61
CA PHE A 75 10.09 -7.30 5.53
C PHE A 75 10.97 -6.09 5.82
N GLU A 76 12.29 -6.29 5.97
CA GLU A 76 13.24 -5.17 6.12
C GLU A 76 13.33 -4.33 4.84
N ARG A 77 13.31 -4.96 3.66
CA ARG A 77 13.34 -4.26 2.38
C ARG A 77 12.07 -3.46 2.10
N TYR A 78 10.91 -4.04 2.45
CA TYR A 78 9.59 -3.43 2.26
C TYR A 78 8.96 -3.18 3.63
N ASP A 79 9.52 -2.19 4.32
CA ASP A 79 9.16 -1.87 5.70
C ASP A 79 7.75 -1.27 5.80
N MET A 80 6.82 -2.08 6.33
CA MET A 80 5.46 -1.67 6.64
C MET A 80 5.39 -0.59 7.73
N PHE A 81 6.44 -0.46 8.56
CA PHE A 81 6.56 0.49 9.67
C PHE A 81 7.43 1.70 9.34
N ALA A 82 7.81 1.88 8.07
CA ALA A 82 8.51 3.07 7.62
C ALA A 82 7.74 4.34 8.04
N PRO A 83 8.42 5.42 8.47
CA PRO A 83 7.75 6.57 9.09
C PRO A 83 6.78 7.31 8.16
N GLU A 84 7.04 7.25 6.85
CA GLU A 84 6.23 7.89 5.83
C GLU A 84 6.16 7.05 4.55
N PHE A 85 5.08 7.22 3.77
CA PHE A 85 4.94 6.68 2.42
C PHE A 85 4.42 7.75 1.44
N ALA A 86 4.70 7.58 0.15
CA ALA A 86 4.31 8.56 -0.87
C ALA A 86 2.78 8.66 -1.02
N LEU A 87 2.25 9.89 -1.06
CA LEU A 87 0.82 10.15 -1.25
C LEU A 87 0.43 9.96 -2.73
N SER A 88 -0.32 8.91 -3.05
CA SER A 88 -0.87 8.68 -4.38
C SER A 88 -2.26 9.30 -4.53
N CYS A 89 -2.36 10.36 -5.33
CA CYS A 89 -3.59 11.14 -5.47
C CYS A 89 -4.52 10.60 -6.56
N LEU A 90 -5.50 9.76 -6.21
CA LEU A 90 -6.43 9.15 -7.17
C LEU A 90 -7.21 10.17 -8.02
N ASN A 91 -7.76 11.22 -7.40
CA ASN A 91 -8.50 12.25 -8.14
C ASN A 91 -7.63 12.96 -9.20
N ARG A 92 -6.31 13.13 -8.94
CA ARG A 92 -5.40 13.75 -9.92
C ARG A 92 -5.22 12.88 -11.15
N LEU A 93 -5.27 11.55 -11.02
CA LEU A 93 -5.24 10.63 -12.14
C LEU A 93 -6.41 10.89 -13.09
N GLN A 94 -7.62 10.92 -12.52
CA GLN A 94 -8.85 11.13 -13.29
C GLN A 94 -8.87 12.52 -13.93
N LEU A 95 -8.45 13.56 -13.21
CA LEU A 95 -8.41 14.93 -13.74
C LEU A 95 -7.38 15.11 -14.86
N ARG A 96 -6.27 14.35 -14.85
CA ARG A 96 -5.28 14.36 -15.92
C ARG A 96 -5.80 13.69 -17.19
N ASN A 97 -6.43 12.51 -17.05
CA ASN A 97 -7.04 11.80 -18.16
C ASN A 97 -8.20 10.91 -17.66
N ASN A 98 -9.44 11.35 -17.89
CA ASN A 98 -10.63 10.60 -17.47
C ASN A 98 -11.09 9.55 -18.48
N GLN A 99 -10.53 9.53 -19.70
CA GLN A 99 -10.84 8.53 -20.73
C GLN A 99 -9.97 7.30 -20.60
N GLN A 100 -8.69 7.49 -20.24
CA GLN A 100 -7.73 6.42 -19.97
C GLN A 100 -6.88 6.80 -18.74
N MET A 101 -7.42 6.55 -17.55
CA MET A 101 -6.83 6.99 -16.29
C MET A 101 -5.48 6.33 -15.98
N VAL A 102 -5.33 5.07 -16.35
CA VAL A 102 -4.12 4.25 -16.16
C VAL A 102 -3.82 3.51 -17.46
N ASP A 103 -2.56 3.47 -17.87
CA ASP A 103 -2.09 2.54 -18.89
C ASP A 103 -1.80 1.20 -18.21
N LEU A 104 -2.49 0.14 -18.65
CA LEU A 104 -2.30 -1.20 -18.07
C LEU A 104 -0.95 -1.81 -18.45
N ALA A 105 -0.29 -1.30 -19.50
CA ALA A 105 1.06 -1.70 -19.87
C ALA A 105 2.14 -0.98 -19.05
N ASP A 106 1.81 0.16 -18.41
CA ASP A 106 2.68 0.89 -17.48
C ASP A 106 1.87 1.49 -16.31
N PRO A 107 1.47 0.66 -15.33
CA PRO A 107 0.67 1.11 -14.20
C PRO A 107 1.42 2.13 -13.32
N ALA A 108 2.74 2.01 -13.25
CA ALA A 108 3.58 2.86 -12.40
C ALA A 108 3.75 4.27 -13.00
N GLY A 109 3.85 4.39 -14.32
CA GLY A 109 3.97 5.68 -15.02
C GLY A 109 2.74 6.58 -14.88
N ALA A 110 1.57 5.99 -14.61
CA ALA A 110 0.35 6.77 -14.40
C ALA A 110 0.33 7.48 -13.05
N LEU A 111 1.07 7.02 -12.03
CA LEU A 111 0.93 7.50 -10.65
C LEU A 111 1.10 9.03 -10.50
N GLN A 112 0.32 9.61 -9.60
CA GLN A 112 0.38 11.03 -9.24
C GLN A 112 0.78 11.15 -7.78
N LEU A 113 2.09 11.06 -7.53
CA LEU A 113 2.68 11.14 -6.19
C LEU A 113 2.92 12.59 -5.78
N VAL A 114 2.39 13.02 -4.63
CA VAL A 114 2.48 14.41 -4.16
C VAL A 114 2.87 14.47 -2.68
N GLY A 115 4.17 14.49 -2.42
CA GLY A 115 4.69 14.45 -1.05
C GLY A 115 4.43 13.11 -0.36
N ASN A 116 4.44 13.10 0.97
CA ASN A 116 4.29 11.90 1.79
C ASN A 116 3.18 12.05 2.83
N LEU A 117 2.65 10.91 3.27
CA LEU A 117 1.82 10.77 4.47
C LEU A 117 2.63 10.08 5.56
N ARG A 118 2.32 10.39 6.82
CA ARG A 118 2.82 9.62 7.97
C ARG A 118 2.15 8.26 8.00
N THR A 119 2.93 7.22 8.22
CA THR A 119 2.42 5.85 8.36
C THR A 119 1.75 5.68 9.73
N PRO A 120 0.44 5.40 9.81
CA PRO A 120 -0.27 5.35 11.10
C PRO A 120 0.26 4.27 12.05
N ILE A 121 0.77 3.16 11.50
CA ILE A 121 1.28 2.05 12.30
C ILE A 121 2.72 2.24 12.77
N ALA A 122 3.46 3.24 12.28
CA ALA A 122 4.88 3.44 12.61
C ALA A 122 5.12 3.82 14.09
N ALA A 123 4.09 4.28 14.80
CA ALA A 123 4.17 4.64 16.21
C ALA A 123 3.96 3.46 17.17
N PHE A 124 3.47 2.33 16.67
CA PHE A 124 3.16 1.14 17.46
C PHE A 124 4.23 0.10 17.26
#